data_AF-L7LMB0-F1
#
_entry.id   AF-L7LMB0-F1
#
_cell.length_a   1.000
_cell.length_b   1.000
_cell.length_c   1.000
_cell.angle_alpha   90.00
_cell.angle_beta   90.00
_cell.angle_gamma   90.00
#
_symmetry.space_group_name_H-M   'P 1'
#
loop_
_entity.id
_entity.type
_entity.pdbx_description
1 polymer ?
#
loop_
_entity_poly.entity_id
_entity_poly.type
_entity_poly.pdbx_seq_one_letter_code
_entity_poly.pdbx_strand_id
1 'polypeptide(L)'
;MSGRPNPIQWVVYAYGGTLPESKREWVRNDLTGRTATLRHLIRSQFCFLPLYLVMFFAFGGEMWIRGLMVLLAVLLALIFSASYMDQNRVLRMRKHGLGNSPLTQRQQARADREKERYEAVYADRRG
;
A
#
# COMPACT_ATOMS: atom_id res chain seq x y z
N MET A 1 22.49 9.66 0.43
CA MET A 1 21.48 9.23 -0.56
C MET A 1 21.02 7.83 -0.19
N SER A 2 19.75 7.62 0.14
CA SER A 2 19.21 6.29 0.38
C SER A 2 19.17 5.51 -0.94
N GLY A 3 20.15 4.63 -1.16
CA GLY A 3 20.18 3.81 -2.38
C GLY A 3 18.90 2.98 -2.51
N ARG A 4 18.49 2.61 -3.73
CA ARG A 4 17.36 1.69 -3.95
C ARG A 4 17.63 0.34 -3.25
N PRO A 5 16.61 -0.39 -2.77
CA PRO A 5 16.79 -1.76 -2.29
C PRO A 5 17.22 -2.65 -3.46
N ASN A 6 18.05 -3.65 -3.17
CA ASN A 6 18.35 -4.68 -4.16
C ASN A 6 17.11 -5.59 -4.40
N PRO A 7 17.07 -6.43 -5.45
CA PRO A 7 15.90 -7.24 -5.76
C PRO A 7 15.47 -8.16 -4.60
N ILE A 8 16.41 -8.76 -3.89
CA ILE A 8 16.13 -9.65 -2.74
C ILE A 8 15.50 -8.86 -1.59
N GLN A 9 16.05 -7.71 -1.25
CA GLN A 9 15.52 -6.79 -0.26
C GLN A 9 14.11 -6.32 -0.63
N TRP A 10 13.87 -6.05 -1.91
CA TRP A 10 12.54 -5.69 -2.39
C TRP A 10 11.53 -6.84 -2.23
N VAL A 11 11.93 -8.09 -2.53
CA VAL A 11 11.08 -9.27 -2.31
C VAL A 11 10.78 -9.46 -0.82
N VAL A 12 11.80 -9.42 0.04
CA VAL A 12 11.61 -9.51 1.51
C VAL A 12 10.67 -8.40 1.99
N TYR A 13 10.86 -7.18 1.50
CA TYR A 13 9.96 -6.06 1.79
C TYR A 13 8.54 -6.29 1.25
N ALA A 14 8.38 -6.89 0.06
CA ALA A 14 7.09 -7.22 -0.52
C ALA A 14 6.25 -8.09 0.40
N TYR A 15 6.87 -9.15 0.93
CA TYR A 15 6.28 -10.08 1.90
C TYR A 15 6.20 -9.54 3.34
N GLY A 16 6.54 -8.27 3.57
CA GLY A 16 6.33 -7.60 4.86
C GLY A 16 7.52 -7.61 5.82
N GLY A 17 8.70 -8.02 5.35
CA GLY A 17 9.97 -7.85 6.03
C GLY A 17 10.39 -6.38 6.12
N THR A 18 11.25 -6.09 7.09
CA THR A 18 11.78 -4.75 7.33
C THR A 18 13.09 -4.54 6.59
N LEU A 19 13.20 -3.42 5.88
CA LEU A 19 14.45 -2.95 5.28
C LEU A 19 15.37 -2.26 6.29
N PRO A 20 16.70 -2.26 6.07
CA PRO A 20 17.66 -1.53 6.89
C PRO A 20 17.37 -0.03 6.94
N GLU A 21 17.81 0.63 8.02
CA GLU A 21 17.59 2.07 8.27
C GLU A 21 18.10 2.97 7.14
N SER A 22 19.18 2.56 6.46
CA SER A 22 19.72 3.28 5.28
C SER A 22 18.76 3.37 4.09
N LYS A 23 17.68 2.57 4.08
CA LYS A 23 16.61 2.56 3.07
C LYS A 23 15.33 3.26 3.53
N ARG A 24 15.32 3.84 4.73
CA ARG A 24 14.12 4.46 5.33
C ARG A 24 13.49 5.55 4.47
N GLU A 25 14.31 6.39 3.83
CA GLU A 25 13.80 7.44 2.95
C GLU A 25 13.19 6.87 1.64
N TRP A 26 13.72 5.75 1.15
CA TRP A 26 13.09 5.03 0.04
C TRP A 26 11.73 4.46 0.45
N VAL A 27 11.63 3.88 1.65
CA VAL A 27 10.37 3.36 2.21
C VAL A 27 9.36 4.48 2.42
N ARG A 28 9.79 5.64 2.90
CA ARG A 28 8.94 6.83 3.04
C ARG A 28 8.33 7.21 1.68
N ASN A 29 9.15 7.39 0.65
CA ASN A 29 8.67 7.72 -0.69
C ASN A 29 7.79 6.60 -1.30
N ASP A 30 8.07 5.34 -0.99
CA ASP A 30 7.23 4.21 -1.42
C ASP A 30 5.81 4.27 -0.81
N LEU A 31 5.71 4.67 0.45
CA LEU A 31 4.44 4.69 1.20
C LEU A 31 3.65 5.99 1.06
N THR A 32 4.33 7.12 0.86
CA THR A 32 3.69 8.44 0.82
C THR A 32 3.80 9.14 -0.53
N GLY A 33 4.57 8.59 -1.47
CA GLY A 33 4.79 9.20 -2.78
C GLY A 33 3.55 9.20 -3.67
N ARG A 34 3.62 9.95 -4.79
CA ARG A 34 2.53 10.09 -5.77
C ARG A 34 2.06 8.76 -6.37
N THR A 35 2.94 7.77 -6.46
CA THR A 35 2.66 6.43 -7.01
C THR A 35 2.50 5.36 -5.92
N ALA A 36 2.35 5.74 -4.65
CA ALA A 36 2.25 4.80 -3.53
C ALA A 36 1.09 3.79 -3.71
N THR A 37 -0.07 4.25 -4.18
CA THR A 37 -1.22 3.38 -4.47
C THR A 37 -0.88 2.33 -5.54
N LEU A 38 -0.30 2.76 -6.66
CA LEU A 38 0.07 1.86 -7.75
C LEU A 38 1.11 0.83 -7.30
N ARG A 39 2.14 1.28 -6.56
CA ARG A 39 3.18 0.39 -6.02
C ARG A 39 2.62 -0.60 -5.01
N HIS A 40 1.65 -0.17 -4.19
CA HIS A 40 0.96 -1.06 -3.26
C HIS A 40 0.22 -2.17 -4.03
N LEU A 41 -0.58 -1.82 -5.03
CA LEU A 41 -1.34 -2.79 -5.83
C LEU A 41 -0.41 -3.78 -6.55
N ILE A 42 0.66 -3.28 -7.20
CA ILE A 42 1.65 -4.14 -7.87
C ILE A 42 2.30 -5.11 -6.88
N ARG A 43 2.68 -4.61 -5.70
CA ARG A 43 3.33 -5.42 -4.66
C ARG A 43 2.38 -6.48 -4.10
N SER A 44 1.11 -6.14 -3.90
CA SER A 44 0.08 -7.11 -3.51
C SER A 44 -0.09 -8.18 -4.57
N GLN A 45 -0.20 -7.78 -5.85
CA GLN A 45 -0.31 -8.70 -6.98
C GLN A 45 0.89 -9.64 -7.10
N PHE A 46 2.09 -9.12 -6.84
CA PHE A 46 3.31 -9.92 -6.80
C PHE A 46 3.25 -11.02 -5.73
N CYS A 47 2.70 -10.73 -4.55
CA CYS A 47 2.55 -11.73 -3.48
C CYS A 47 1.55 -12.83 -3.85
N PHE A 48 0.53 -12.52 -4.67
CA PHE A 48 -0.43 -13.51 -5.15
C PHE A 48 0.00 -14.23 -6.43
N LEU A 49 1.10 -13.81 -7.08
CA LEU A 49 1.58 -14.43 -8.31
C LEU A 49 1.75 -15.96 -8.21
N PRO A 50 2.35 -16.52 -7.15
CA PRO A 50 2.45 -17.98 -7.00
C PRO A 50 1.08 -18.66 -6.97
N LEU A 51 0.10 -18.04 -6.30
CA LEU A 51 -1.27 -18.56 -6.24
C LEU A 51 -1.93 -18.59 -7.62
N TYR A 52 -1.78 -17.53 -8.41
CA TYR A 52 -2.34 -17.49 -9.77
C TYR A 52 -1.71 -18.54 -10.68
N LEU A 53 -0.41 -18.77 -10.57
CA LEU A 53 0.28 -19.82 -11.32
C LEU A 53 -0.26 -21.20 -10.93
N VAL A 54 -0.42 -21.47 -9.62
CA VAL A 54 -1.02 -22.72 -9.15
C VAL A 54 -2.44 -22.87 -9.68
N MET A 55 -3.28 -21.84 -9.57
CA MET A 55 -4.66 -21.88 -10.10
C MET A 55 -4.68 -22.13 -11.62
N PHE A 56 -3.75 -21.56 -12.38
CA PHE A 56 -3.72 -21.74 -13.83
C PHE A 56 -3.24 -23.13 -14.26
N PHE A 57 -2.23 -23.69 -13.56
CA PHE A 57 -1.59 -24.95 -13.95
C PHE A 57 -2.19 -26.19 -13.27
N ALA A 58 -2.76 -26.05 -12.07
CA ALA A 58 -3.33 -27.18 -11.32
C ALA A 58 -4.69 -27.65 -11.87
N PHE A 59 -5.45 -26.76 -12.51
CA PHE A 59 -6.76 -27.09 -13.06
C PHE A 59 -6.66 -27.48 -14.53
N GLY A 60 -7.34 -28.57 -14.91
CA GLY A 60 -7.54 -28.95 -16.31
C GLY A 60 -8.57 -28.06 -17.03
N GLY A 61 -8.74 -28.28 -18.34
CA GLY A 61 -9.74 -27.57 -19.15
C GLY A 61 -9.16 -26.51 -20.11
N GLU A 62 -10.04 -25.81 -20.81
CA GLU A 62 -9.66 -24.84 -21.84
C GLU A 62 -8.94 -23.61 -21.26
N MET A 63 -7.95 -23.10 -21.99
CA MET A 63 -7.05 -22.04 -21.52
C MET A 63 -7.79 -20.74 -21.16
N TRP A 64 -8.88 -20.41 -21.87
CA TRP A 64 -9.66 -19.20 -21.59
C TRP A 64 -10.45 -19.30 -20.29
N ILE A 65 -10.96 -20.48 -19.94
CA ILE A 65 -11.67 -20.71 -18.66
C ILE A 65 -10.71 -20.52 -17.49
N ARG A 66 -9.50 -21.10 -17.59
CA ARG A 66 -8.44 -20.91 -16.60
C ARG A 66 -8.04 -19.44 -16.50
N GLY A 67 -7.98 -18.75 -17.65
CA GLY A 67 -7.74 -17.31 -17.73
C GLY A 67 -8.80 -16.50 -16.99
N LEU A 68 -10.09 -16.80 -17.18
CA LEU A 68 -11.19 -16.12 -16.48
C LEU A 68 -11.17 -16.40 -14.98
N MET A 69 -10.83 -17.61 -14.55
CA MET A 69 -10.69 -17.95 -13.14
C MET A 69 -9.56 -17.14 -12.47
N VAL A 70 -8.40 -17.06 -13.13
CA VAL A 70 -7.29 -16.23 -12.64
C VAL A 70 -7.69 -14.76 -12.65
N LEU A 71 -8.35 -14.27 -13.71
CA LEU A 71 -8.83 -12.89 -13.79
C LEU A 71 -9.76 -12.55 -12.63
N LEU A 72 -10.71 -13.43 -12.31
CA LEU A 72 -11.59 -13.25 -11.15
C LEU A 72 -10.78 -13.14 -9.85
N ALA A 73 -9.79 -14.00 -9.65
CA ALA A 73 -8.90 -13.96 -8.49
C ALA A 73 -8.06 -12.66 -8.43
N VAL A 74 -7.59 -12.16 -9.58
CA VAL A 74 -6.90 -10.86 -9.69
C VAL A 74 -7.81 -9.72 -9.28
N LEU A 75 -9.03 -9.65 -9.82
CA LEU A 75 -9.98 -8.60 -9.50
C LEU A 75 -10.32 -8.58 -8.01
N LEU A 76 -10.55 -9.76 -7.41
CA LEU A 76 -10.85 -9.87 -5.98
C LEU A 76 -9.66 -9.41 -5.12
N ALA A 77 -8.44 -9.85 -5.48
CA ALA A 77 -7.23 -9.43 -4.78
C ALA A 77 -7.01 -7.91 -4.89
N LEU A 78 -7.30 -7.30 -6.04
CA LEU A 78 -7.21 -5.85 -6.22
C LEU A 78 -8.21 -5.10 -5.34
N ILE A 79 -9.47 -5.55 -5.30
CA ILE A 79 -10.52 -4.95 -4.47
C ILE A 79 -10.08 -4.97 -3.00
N PHE A 80 -9.72 -6.14 -2.47
CA PHE A 80 -9.29 -6.25 -1.08
C PHE A 80 -7.99 -5.49 -0.81
N SER A 81 -7.02 -5.52 -1.72
CA SER A 81 -5.79 -4.75 -1.57
C SER A 81 -6.06 -3.25 -1.51
N ALA A 82 -7.01 -2.74 -2.28
CA ALA A 82 -7.41 -1.34 -2.23
C ALA A 82 -8.14 -1.01 -0.90
N SER A 83 -9.08 -1.85 -0.48
CA SER A 83 -9.83 -1.67 0.78
C SER A 83 -8.93 -1.65 2.01
N TYR A 84 -7.92 -2.52 2.06
CA TYR A 84 -7.00 -2.64 3.19
C TYR A 84 -5.71 -1.81 3.04
N MET A 85 -5.61 -0.99 1.99
CA MET A 85 -4.39 -0.26 1.66
C MET A 85 -3.95 0.67 2.79
N ASP A 86 -4.88 1.43 3.36
CA ASP A 86 -4.58 2.40 4.42
C ASP A 86 -4.10 1.71 5.69
N GLN A 87 -4.79 0.65 6.12
CA GLN A 87 -4.39 -0.14 7.30
C GLN A 87 -3.00 -0.75 7.12
N ASN A 88 -2.71 -1.33 5.96
CA ASN A 88 -1.41 -1.90 5.63
C ASN A 88 -0.30 -0.84 5.58
N ARG A 89 -0.61 0.37 5.10
CA ARG A 89 0.33 1.49 5.11
C ARG A 89 0.73 1.86 6.54
N VAL A 90 -0.24 2.00 7.45
CA VAL A 90 0.01 2.33 8.86
C VAL A 90 0.89 1.28 9.55
N LEU A 91 0.53 0.01 9.40
CA LEU A 91 1.29 -1.10 9.96
C LEU A 91 2.76 -1.05 9.53
N ARG A 92 3.00 -0.71 8.26
CA ARG A 92 4.34 -0.61 7.70
C ARG A 92 5.07 0.67 8.14
N MET A 93 4.37 1.80 8.21
CA MET A 93 4.95 3.04 8.75
C MET A 93 5.39 2.83 10.20
N ARG A 94 4.57 2.15 11.01
CA ARG A 94 4.90 1.76 12.39
C ARG A 94 6.13 0.86 12.46
N LYS A 95 6.21 -0.18 11.61
CA LYS A 95 7.38 -1.08 11.51
C LYS A 95 8.68 -0.32 11.18
N HIS A 96 8.59 0.81 10.50
CA HIS A 96 9.73 1.64 10.09
C HIS A 96 9.90 2.93 10.93
N GLY A 97 9.16 3.07 12.03
CA GLY A 97 9.21 4.26 12.89
C GLY A 97 8.77 5.56 12.21
N LEU A 98 8.04 5.48 11.08
CA LEU A 98 7.62 6.63 10.26
C LEU A 98 6.32 7.30 10.77
N GLY A 99 5.84 6.91 11.94
CA GLY A 99 4.59 7.41 12.55
C GLY A 99 3.41 6.42 12.43
N ASN A 100 2.30 6.77 13.07
CA ASN A 100 1.12 5.90 13.24
C ASN A 100 -0.19 6.51 12.70
N SER A 101 -0.12 7.60 11.94
CA SER A 101 -1.34 8.25 11.43
C SER A 101 -2.03 7.36 10.39
N PRO A 102 -3.32 6.99 10.57
CA PRO A 102 -4.10 6.27 9.58
C PRO A 102 -4.40 7.09 8.33
N LEU A 103 -4.35 8.42 8.48
CA LEU A 103 -4.66 9.35 7.41
C LEU A 103 -3.52 9.37 6.38
N THR A 104 -3.87 9.21 5.12
CA THR A 104 -2.97 9.50 4.00
C THR A 104 -2.49 10.96 4.10
N GLN A 105 -1.31 11.33 3.60
CA GLN A 105 -0.85 12.74 3.63
C GLN A 105 -1.92 13.73 3.14
N ARG A 106 -2.71 13.36 2.12
CA ARG A 106 -3.84 14.15 1.61
C ARG A 106 -5.05 14.22 2.55
N GLN A 107 -5.36 13.14 3.25
CA GLN A 107 -6.45 13.10 4.23
C GLN A 107 -6.05 13.84 5.50
N GLN A 108 -4.78 13.76 5.90
CA GLN A 108 -4.22 14.50 7.01
C GLN A 108 -4.21 16.00 6.70
N ALA A 109 -3.70 16.40 5.53
CA ALA A 109 -3.78 17.78 5.07
C ALA A 109 -5.23 18.31 4.91
N ARG A 110 -6.20 17.45 4.62
CA ARG A 110 -7.63 17.82 4.62
C ARG A 110 -8.15 18.00 6.05
N ALA A 111 -7.88 17.05 6.94
CA ALA A 111 -8.28 17.11 8.33
C ALA A 111 -7.65 18.32 9.07
N ASP A 112 -6.40 18.65 8.77
CA ASP A 112 -5.70 19.81 9.32
C ASP A 112 -6.35 21.12 8.83
N ARG A 113 -6.64 21.24 7.52
CA ARG A 113 -7.40 22.40 6.98
C ARG A 113 -8.81 22.51 7.54
N GLU A 114 -9.44 21.38 7.83
CA GLU A 114 -10.77 21.34 8.42
C GLU A 114 -10.73 21.77 9.88
N LYS A 115 -9.72 21.32 10.65
CA LYS A 115 -9.43 21.85 11.99
C LYS A 115 -9.17 23.35 11.98
N GLU A 116 -8.30 23.84 11.10
CA GLU A 116 -8.02 25.29 10.96
C GLU A 116 -9.31 26.09 10.70
N ARG A 117 -10.20 25.57 9.85
CA ARG A 117 -11.52 26.18 9.60
C ARG A 117 -12.42 26.16 10.84
N TYR A 118 -12.49 25.03 11.55
CA TYR A 118 -13.24 24.95 12.80
C TYR A 118 -12.70 25.93 13.84
N GLU A 119 -11.38 25.98 14.04
CA GLU A 119 -10.72 26.88 14.98
C GLU A 119 -10.97 28.35 14.63
N ALA A 120 -10.92 28.73 13.34
CA ALA A 120 -11.26 30.07 12.88
C ALA A 120 -12.72 30.45 13.19
N VAL A 121 -13.67 29.55 12.96
CA VAL A 121 -15.11 29.77 13.25
C VAL A 121 -15.38 29.88 14.76
N TYR A 122 -14.68 29.12 15.59
CA TYR A 122 -14.84 29.20 17.04
C TYR A 122 -14.07 30.36 17.68
N ALA A 123 -12.97 30.83 17.06
CA ALA A 123 -12.24 32.02 17.49
C ALA A 123 -13.08 33.29 17.26
N ASP A 124 -13.76 33.39 16.11
CA ASP A 124 -14.68 34.48 15.78
C ASP A 124 -15.88 34.56 16.74
N ARG A 125 -16.31 33.42 17.30
CA ARG A 125 -17.45 33.35 18.23
C ARG A 125 -17.10 33.64 19.70
N ARG A 126 -15.82 33.77 20.04
CA ARG A 126 -15.32 34.07 21.39
C ARG A 126 -14.85 35.53 21.56
N GLY A 127 -14.69 36.28 20.48
CA GLY A 127 -14.44 37.73 20.49
C GLY A 127 -15.75 38.51 20.45
#